data_AF-A0AAV9F6D6-F1
#
_entry.id   AF-A0AAV9F6D6-F1
#
_cell.length_a   1.000
_cell.length_b   1.000
_cell.length_c   1.000
_cell.angle_alpha   90.00
_cell.angle_beta   90.00
_cell.angle_gamma   90.00
#
_symmetry.space_group_name_H-M   'P 1'
#
loop_
_entity.id
_entity.type
_entity.pdbx_description
1 polymer ?
#
loop_
_entity_poly.entity_id
_entity_poly.type
_entity_poly.pdbx_seq_one_letter_code
_entity_poly.pdbx_strand_id
1 'polypeptide(L)'
;MGSLSDSTRDLGLQYPLAFRDESVVDDYHGVSIADPYRWLEDPDAKQVKEFVEKQASLTESVLKTCETREDLRRSIERLFDNPRFGTPFKKGNKYFYFHNSGLQAHYVLYVQDSLEDEAEVLLDPNGLSEDGTVALNMMSISEDAKYIAYGLSSRGSDWVKFSSINWTHDGKGFFYCRYLAPKEGNDLDAGTETNIYLNHEVRYHFLGTDQSEDILCWRDPDHPKWTFGAQVTEDGKLYYCDLSALENGLEGFRERSSMLPFIKLVDNFDACYGYVANDESEFTFLTNKDAPKYKLVRVNIKEPEEWVDVVPESERDVLKSAEAVNGNQVLVSYLSDVKRKDNEVFISFTSFLTPGIIYRCELEYGVPEMKIFREIVVPGFDRTAFEVRQVFASSKDGTKIPMFIVSKKDIQLDNSHPSLLFGYGGFNVTITPSFRVARLVLMRHLGVVFCIANIRGGGEYGEEWHKAGSLSKKQNCFDDFIASAEYLVSSGYTRPDKLCIEGGSNGGLLVAACINQRPDLFGCALAHIFTTSQCEKAMGTDCQSDPPIPLYNVVDG
;
A
#
# COMPACT_ATOMS: atom_id res chain seq x y z
N MET A 1 -18.78 32.43 -3.96
CA MET A 1 -18.03 31.51 -3.06
C MET A 1 -16.57 31.87 -3.18
N GLY A 2 -15.80 31.82 -2.09
CA GLY A 2 -14.46 32.39 -2.04
C GLY A 2 -13.49 31.78 -3.06
N SER A 3 -13.25 32.51 -4.15
CA SER A 3 -11.92 32.51 -4.76
C SER A 3 -10.95 33.16 -3.77
N LEU A 4 -9.67 32.82 -3.87
CA LEU A 4 -8.64 33.82 -3.60
C LEU A 4 -8.89 34.98 -4.59
N SER A 5 -9.48 36.07 -4.11
CA SER A 5 -9.82 37.23 -4.95
C SER A 5 -8.56 37.93 -5.47
N ASP A 6 -8.69 38.80 -6.48
CA ASP A 6 -7.58 39.55 -7.09
C ASP A 6 -6.67 40.32 -6.09
N SER A 7 -7.10 40.48 -4.84
CA SER A 7 -6.28 40.87 -3.69
C SER A 7 -5.03 40.02 -3.47
N THR A 8 -4.98 38.75 -3.89
CA THR A 8 -3.81 37.87 -3.66
C THR A 8 -2.62 38.13 -4.58
N ARG A 9 -2.71 39.08 -5.52
CA ARG A 9 -1.53 39.58 -6.24
C ARG A 9 -0.50 40.27 -5.35
N ASP A 10 -0.85 40.62 -4.12
CA ASP A 10 0.08 41.21 -3.15
C ASP A 10 -0.09 40.61 -1.73
N LEU A 11 0.02 39.28 -1.62
CA LEU A 11 0.16 38.59 -0.32
C LEU A 11 1.53 38.82 0.35
N GLY A 12 2.48 39.49 -0.33
CA GLY A 12 3.78 39.88 0.22
C GLY A 12 4.62 38.74 0.80
N LEU A 13 4.45 37.50 0.31
CA LEU A 13 4.98 36.29 0.95
C LEU A 13 6.52 36.34 1.13
N GLN A 14 6.94 36.41 2.40
CA GLN A 14 8.35 36.38 2.78
C GLN A 14 8.79 34.92 2.95
N TYR A 15 9.34 34.35 1.90
CA TYR A 15 9.91 33.00 1.92
C TYR A 15 11.12 32.92 2.88
N PRO A 16 11.21 31.87 3.73
CA PRO A 16 12.40 31.60 4.52
C PRO A 16 13.67 31.55 3.65
N LEU A 17 14.72 32.26 4.07
CA LEU A 17 16.02 32.19 3.41
C LEU A 17 16.62 30.78 3.58
N ALA A 18 16.68 30.03 2.48
CA ALA A 18 17.45 28.80 2.40
C ALA A 18 18.93 29.14 2.12
N PHE A 19 19.84 28.60 2.93
CA PHE A 19 21.27 28.61 2.61
C PHE A 19 21.54 27.81 1.33
N ARG A 20 22.55 28.21 0.56
CA ARG A 20 22.98 27.56 -0.68
C ARG A 20 24.48 27.31 -0.62
N ASP A 21 24.87 26.04 -0.69
CA ASP A 21 26.28 25.67 -0.82
C ASP A 21 26.65 25.46 -2.30
N GLU A 22 27.03 26.55 -2.96
CA GLU A 22 27.43 26.51 -4.37
C GLU A 22 28.74 25.72 -4.63
N SER A 23 29.36 25.13 -3.60
CA SER A 23 30.53 24.24 -3.74
C SER A 23 30.17 22.77 -3.92
N VAL A 24 28.92 22.37 -3.63
CA VAL A 24 28.45 20.98 -3.79
C VAL A 24 28.08 20.73 -5.26
N VAL A 25 28.99 20.08 -5.99
CA VAL A 25 28.81 19.66 -7.39
C VAL A 25 29.34 18.25 -7.57
N ASP A 26 28.46 17.34 -7.98
CA ASP A 26 28.77 15.93 -8.30
C ASP A 26 28.93 15.76 -9.82
N ASP A 27 29.74 14.80 -10.27
CA ASP A 27 29.85 14.43 -11.69
C ASP A 27 29.13 13.10 -11.99
N TYR A 28 28.10 13.18 -12.82
CA TYR A 28 27.31 12.05 -13.28
C TYR A 28 27.70 11.71 -14.73
N HIS A 29 28.70 10.84 -14.88
CA HIS A 29 29.21 10.37 -16.19
C HIS A 29 29.69 11.49 -17.14
N GLY A 30 30.36 12.51 -16.61
CA GLY A 30 30.79 13.70 -17.34
C GLY A 30 29.75 14.82 -17.40
N VAL A 31 28.62 14.70 -16.69
CA VAL A 31 27.62 15.76 -16.51
C VAL A 31 27.69 16.25 -15.08
N SER A 32 28.21 17.47 -14.88
CA SER A 32 28.27 18.10 -13.56
C SER A 32 26.87 18.58 -13.12
N ILE A 33 26.42 18.15 -11.94
CA ILE A 33 25.13 18.51 -11.33
C ILE A 33 25.41 19.14 -9.96
N ALA A 34 24.90 20.34 -9.73
CA ALA A 34 25.04 21.04 -8.46
C ALA A 34 23.86 20.73 -7.52
N ASP A 35 24.15 20.37 -6.27
CA ASP A 35 23.15 20.28 -5.20
C ASP A 35 23.49 21.26 -4.04
N PRO A 36 23.14 22.55 -4.19
CA PRO A 36 23.39 23.56 -3.16
C PRO A 36 22.51 23.37 -1.91
N TYR A 37 21.66 22.35 -1.85
CA TYR A 37 20.76 22.06 -0.74
C TYR A 37 21.02 20.71 -0.04
N ARG A 38 22.11 20.01 -0.39
CA ARG A 38 22.58 18.75 0.24
C ARG A 38 22.58 18.77 1.77
N TRP A 39 22.78 19.94 2.38
CA TRP A 39 22.69 20.15 3.82
C TRP A 39 21.30 19.86 4.44
N LEU A 40 20.24 19.70 3.63
CA LEU A 40 18.91 19.27 4.06
C LEU A 40 18.81 17.75 4.30
N GLU A 41 19.79 16.94 3.88
CA GLU A 41 19.80 15.48 4.09
C GLU A 41 20.14 15.05 5.52
N ASP A 42 20.65 15.97 6.36
CA ASP A 42 20.84 15.77 7.79
C ASP A 42 19.62 16.33 8.54
N PRO A 43 18.58 15.52 8.86
CA PRO A 43 17.42 15.99 9.59
C PRO A 43 17.75 16.40 11.02
N ASP A 44 18.89 15.97 11.57
CA ASP A 44 19.30 16.26 12.93
C ASP A 44 20.04 17.59 13.08
N ALA A 45 20.68 18.06 12.01
CA ALA A 45 21.32 19.37 11.93
C ALA A 45 20.37 20.50 12.36
N LYS A 46 20.85 21.33 13.29
CA LYS A 46 20.10 22.50 13.81
C LYS A 46 19.60 23.43 12.69
N GLN A 47 20.36 23.58 11.60
CA GLN A 47 19.98 24.41 10.47
C GLN A 47 18.75 23.86 9.72
N VAL A 48 18.60 22.54 9.62
CA VAL A 48 17.44 21.87 8.99
C VAL A 48 16.21 21.99 9.88
N LYS A 49 16.35 21.71 11.18
CA LYS A 49 15.28 21.91 12.18
C LYS A 49 14.76 23.36 12.17
N GLU A 50 15.67 24.34 12.20
CA GLU A 50 15.33 25.77 12.05
C GLU A 50 14.67 26.12 10.71
N PHE A 51 15.04 25.46 9.60
CA PHE A 51 14.44 25.70 8.28
C PHE A 51 13.02 25.13 8.22
N VAL A 52 12.81 23.91 8.73
CA VAL A 52 11.48 23.26 8.82
C VAL A 52 10.51 24.10 9.66
N GLU A 53 10.94 24.61 10.81
CA GLU A 53 10.12 25.53 11.64
C GLU A 53 9.68 26.79 10.88
N LYS A 54 10.59 27.38 10.08
CA LYS A 54 10.30 28.57 9.27
C LYS A 54 9.35 28.25 8.11
N GLN A 55 9.47 27.10 7.48
CA GLN A 55 8.55 26.65 6.42
C GLN A 55 7.16 26.28 6.96
N ALA A 56 7.09 25.64 8.13
CA ALA A 56 5.83 25.37 8.83
C ALA A 56 5.13 26.68 9.23
N SER A 57 5.90 27.66 9.71
CA SER A 57 5.39 29.00 10.06
C SER A 57 4.85 29.76 8.84
N LEU A 58 5.55 29.72 7.69
CA LEU A 58 5.05 30.28 6.43
C LEU A 58 3.75 29.58 6.01
N THR A 59 3.75 28.25 5.98
CA THR A 59 2.61 27.42 5.55
C THR A 59 1.37 27.71 6.39
N GLU A 60 1.51 27.74 7.71
CA GLU A 60 0.40 28.03 8.62
C GLU A 60 -0.06 29.50 8.52
N SER A 61 0.81 30.45 8.17
CA SER A 61 0.39 31.84 7.91
C SER A 61 -0.49 31.94 6.65
N VAL A 62 -0.19 31.19 5.59
CA VAL A 62 -1.04 31.07 4.39
C VAL A 62 -2.34 30.33 4.71
N LEU A 63 -2.29 29.18 5.38
CA LEU A 63 -3.49 28.39 5.73
C LEU A 63 -4.46 29.14 6.65
N LYS A 64 -3.98 30.09 7.46
CA LYS A 64 -4.83 30.99 8.27
C LYS A 64 -5.63 32.00 7.44
N THR A 65 -5.26 32.26 6.19
CA THR A 65 -6.06 33.11 5.28
C THR A 65 -7.25 32.38 4.64
N CYS A 66 -7.29 31.04 4.74
CA CYS A 66 -8.36 30.24 4.16
C CYS A 66 -9.62 30.28 5.05
N GLU A 67 -10.52 31.23 4.79
CA GLU A 67 -11.79 31.42 5.51
C GLU A 67 -12.59 30.12 5.69
N THR A 68 -12.58 29.24 4.68
CA THR A 68 -13.33 27.97 4.69
C THR A 68 -12.67 26.83 5.48
N ARG A 69 -11.44 26.99 5.99
CA ARG A 69 -10.67 25.92 6.64
C ARG A 69 -11.45 25.26 7.78
N GLU A 70 -12.04 26.05 8.66
CA GLU A 70 -12.78 25.53 9.82
C GLU A 70 -14.16 24.95 9.46
N ASP A 71 -14.85 25.48 8.46
CA ASP A 71 -16.12 24.90 7.99
C ASP A 71 -15.91 23.56 7.26
N LEU A 72 -14.82 23.45 6.50
CA LEU A 72 -14.40 22.18 5.91
C LEU A 72 -13.97 21.18 7.00
N ARG A 73 -13.17 21.61 7.99
CA ARG A 73 -12.75 20.77 9.12
C ARG A 73 -13.95 20.22 9.89
N ARG A 74 -14.87 21.08 10.33
CA ARG A 74 -16.13 20.69 11.01
C ARG A 74 -17.01 19.80 10.14
N SER A 75 -17.05 20.03 8.82
CA SER A 75 -17.84 19.20 7.90
C SER A 75 -17.25 17.82 7.66
N ILE A 76 -15.92 17.69 7.66
CA ILE A 76 -15.21 16.41 7.62
C ILE A 76 -15.43 15.68 8.95
N GLU A 77 -15.13 16.32 10.08
CA GLU A 77 -15.28 15.80 11.45
C GLU A 77 -16.67 15.17 11.66
N ARG A 78 -17.76 15.94 11.44
CA ARG A 78 -19.16 15.46 11.56
C ARG A 78 -19.52 14.32 10.59
N LEU A 79 -18.89 14.22 9.43
CA LEU A 79 -19.14 13.13 8.47
C LEU A 79 -18.15 11.95 8.63
N PHE A 80 -17.14 12.10 9.49
CA PHE A 80 -16.21 11.06 9.91
C PHE A 80 -16.63 10.45 11.26
N ASP A 81 -17.42 11.17 12.05
CA ASP A 81 -18.09 10.69 13.26
C ASP A 81 -19.25 9.72 12.92
N ASN A 82 -18.89 8.49 12.54
CA ASN A 82 -19.81 7.37 12.32
C ASN A 82 -19.09 6.02 12.57
N PRO A 83 -19.76 5.02 13.18
CA PRO A 83 -19.17 3.71 13.42
C PRO A 83 -18.73 3.01 12.14
N ARG A 84 -17.49 2.50 12.14
CA ARG A 84 -16.88 1.75 11.04
C ARG A 84 -16.39 0.40 11.53
N PHE A 85 -16.69 -0.63 10.75
CA PHE A 85 -16.31 -2.02 11.03
C PHE A 85 -15.36 -2.52 9.94
N GLY A 86 -14.28 -3.18 10.34
CA GLY A 86 -13.49 -4.03 9.44
C GLY A 86 -14.21 -5.35 9.17
N THR A 87 -13.77 -6.05 8.12
CA THR A 87 -14.21 -7.41 7.81
C THR A 87 -13.94 -8.34 9.01
N PRO A 88 -14.92 -9.13 9.49
CA PRO A 88 -14.65 -10.20 10.45
C PRO A 88 -13.69 -11.23 9.84
N PHE A 89 -12.86 -11.82 10.69
CA PHE A 89 -12.03 -12.96 10.34
C PHE A 89 -11.98 -13.96 11.50
N LYS A 90 -11.79 -15.24 11.17
CA LYS A 90 -11.80 -16.35 12.12
C LYS A 90 -10.39 -16.86 12.40
N LYS A 91 -10.13 -17.21 13.66
CA LYS A 91 -8.99 -18.03 14.11
C LYS A 91 -9.48 -18.99 15.19
N GLY A 92 -9.07 -20.25 15.14
CA GLY A 92 -9.62 -21.31 15.99
C GLY A 92 -11.16 -21.29 16.03
N ASN A 93 -11.70 -21.22 17.24
CA ASN A 93 -13.14 -21.12 17.51
C ASN A 93 -13.58 -19.69 17.91
N LYS A 94 -12.89 -18.64 17.44
CA LYS A 94 -13.20 -17.23 17.74
C LYS A 94 -13.28 -16.39 16.47
N TYR A 95 -14.17 -15.42 16.47
CA TYR A 95 -14.28 -14.38 15.45
C TYR A 95 -13.65 -13.08 15.96
N PHE A 96 -12.98 -12.35 15.07
CA PHE A 96 -12.24 -11.12 15.35
C PHE A 96 -12.62 -10.04 14.34
N TYR A 97 -12.73 -8.79 14.78
CA TYR A 97 -12.96 -7.66 13.87
C TYR A 97 -12.40 -6.35 14.43
N PHE A 98 -12.08 -5.42 13.54
CA PHE A 98 -11.72 -4.05 13.91
C PHE A 98 -12.94 -3.14 13.96
N HIS A 99 -13.00 -2.22 14.92
CA HIS A 99 -14.07 -1.23 15.05
C HIS A 99 -13.53 0.13 15.48
N ASN A 100 -14.08 1.19 14.91
CA ASN A 100 -13.84 2.58 15.32
C ASN A 100 -15.22 3.26 15.42
N SER A 101 -15.54 3.81 16.59
CA SER A 101 -16.86 4.39 16.88
C SER A 101 -17.17 5.65 16.06
N GLY A 102 -16.15 6.34 15.55
CA GLY A 102 -16.30 7.55 14.75
C GLY A 102 -15.00 8.34 14.69
N LEU A 103 -14.57 8.88 15.84
CA LEU A 103 -13.43 9.80 15.96
C LEU A 103 -12.24 9.23 16.78
N GLN A 104 -12.19 7.91 17.01
CA GLN A 104 -10.99 7.29 17.63
C GLN A 104 -9.80 7.41 16.68
N ALA A 105 -8.60 7.64 17.22
CA ALA A 105 -7.37 7.74 16.43
C ALA A 105 -7.07 6.41 15.73
N HIS A 106 -7.23 5.29 16.45
CA HIS A 106 -7.01 3.93 15.95
C HIS A 106 -8.29 3.09 16.04
N TYR A 107 -8.37 2.09 15.17
CA TYR A 107 -9.36 1.01 15.31
C TYR A 107 -9.00 0.12 16.49
N VAL A 108 -10.01 -0.25 17.27
CA VAL A 108 -9.95 -1.22 18.36
C VAL A 108 -10.22 -2.62 17.81
N LEU A 109 -9.45 -3.61 18.26
CA LEU A 109 -9.69 -5.01 17.95
C LEU A 109 -10.67 -5.62 18.96
N TYR A 110 -11.72 -6.24 18.44
CA TYR A 110 -12.72 -6.98 19.19
C TYR A 110 -12.61 -8.49 18.93
N VAL A 111 -13.04 -9.29 19.90
CA VAL A 111 -13.18 -10.75 19.84
C VAL A 111 -14.59 -11.17 20.26
N GLN A 112 -15.08 -12.26 19.68
CA GLN A 112 -16.40 -12.85 19.96
C GLN A 112 -16.39 -14.37 19.68
N ASP A 113 -17.29 -15.11 20.33
CA ASP A 113 -17.36 -16.57 20.27
C ASP A 113 -18.18 -17.05 19.05
N SER A 114 -19.35 -16.45 18.84
CA SER A 114 -20.09 -16.47 17.57
C SER A 114 -20.33 -15.06 17.05
N LEU A 115 -20.85 -14.94 15.82
CA LEU A 115 -21.11 -13.64 15.18
C LEU A 115 -22.31 -12.91 15.78
N GLU A 116 -23.14 -13.67 16.51
CA GLU A 116 -24.36 -13.26 17.18
C GLU A 116 -24.15 -12.88 18.67
N ASP A 117 -22.98 -13.20 19.24
CA ASP A 117 -22.62 -12.88 20.63
C ASP A 117 -22.17 -11.42 20.83
N GLU A 118 -22.24 -10.95 22.08
CA GLU A 118 -21.64 -9.68 22.49
C GLU A 118 -20.11 -9.76 22.38
N ALA A 119 -19.49 -8.70 21.84
CA ALA A 119 -18.07 -8.69 21.50
C ALA A 119 -17.24 -7.95 22.54
N GLU A 120 -16.16 -8.58 23.00
CA GLU A 120 -15.22 -8.03 23.99
C GLU A 120 -14.07 -7.29 23.31
N VAL A 121 -13.53 -6.26 23.97
CA VAL A 121 -12.31 -5.57 23.50
C VAL A 121 -11.09 -6.44 23.79
N LEU A 122 -10.37 -6.84 22.75
CA LEU A 122 -9.13 -7.60 22.87
C LEU A 122 -7.90 -6.70 22.91
N LEU A 123 -7.88 -5.61 22.11
CA LEU A 123 -6.77 -4.67 22.07
C LEU A 123 -7.24 -3.28 21.62
N ASP A 124 -7.04 -2.27 22.46
CA ASP A 124 -7.29 -0.86 22.13
C ASP A 124 -5.97 -0.09 21.98
N PRO A 125 -5.54 0.23 20.74
CA PRO A 125 -4.30 0.98 20.52
C PRO A 125 -4.37 2.44 20.99
N ASN A 126 -5.57 3.00 21.18
CA ASN A 126 -5.73 4.37 21.68
C ASN A 126 -5.22 4.51 23.14
N GLY A 127 -5.10 3.41 23.89
CA GLY A 127 -4.49 3.37 25.23
C GLY A 127 -2.96 3.34 25.25
N LEU A 128 -2.28 3.23 24.09
CA LEU A 128 -0.82 3.06 24.01
C LEU A 128 -0.03 4.38 23.99
N SER A 129 -0.71 5.52 23.82
CA SER A 129 -0.09 6.86 23.79
C SER A 129 -1.14 7.95 24.04
N GLU A 130 -0.84 8.93 24.89
CA GLU A 130 -1.79 10.02 25.26
C GLU A 130 -2.25 10.87 24.06
N ASP A 131 -1.42 10.96 23.02
CA ASP A 131 -1.66 11.72 21.79
C ASP A 131 -2.12 10.86 20.59
N GLY A 132 -2.24 9.54 20.78
CA GLY A 132 -2.58 8.59 19.72
C GLY A 132 -1.47 8.36 18.68
N THR A 133 -0.22 8.78 18.91
CA THR A 133 0.87 8.62 17.93
C THR A 133 1.49 7.22 17.87
N VAL A 134 1.13 6.29 18.76
CA VAL A 134 1.51 4.87 18.67
C VAL A 134 0.42 4.09 17.93
N ALA A 135 0.79 3.47 16.82
CA ALA A 135 -0.10 2.69 15.95
C ALA A 135 0.27 1.20 15.92
N LEU A 136 -0.71 0.34 15.64
CA LEU A 136 -0.45 -1.03 15.19
C LEU A 136 0.02 -0.99 13.73
N ASN A 137 1.22 -1.50 13.46
CA ASN A 137 1.77 -1.62 12.10
C ASN A 137 1.48 -3.03 11.52
N MET A 138 1.69 -4.06 12.33
CA MET A 138 1.46 -5.46 11.97
C MET A 138 0.80 -6.22 13.13
N MET A 139 0.04 -7.26 12.80
CA MET A 139 -0.67 -8.10 13.77
C MET A 139 -0.91 -9.49 13.19
N SER A 140 -0.76 -10.54 14.01
CA SER A 140 -1.11 -11.91 13.65
C SER A 140 -1.55 -12.71 14.89
N ILE A 141 -2.61 -13.48 14.74
CA ILE A 141 -3.24 -14.28 15.81
C ILE A 141 -2.96 -15.76 15.54
N SER A 142 -2.60 -16.51 16.58
CA SER A 142 -2.27 -17.94 16.50
C SER A 142 -3.45 -18.78 15.98
N GLU A 143 -3.17 -19.91 15.34
CA GLU A 143 -4.23 -20.77 14.76
C GLU A 143 -5.24 -21.28 15.81
N ASP A 144 -4.78 -21.45 17.05
CA ASP A 144 -5.60 -21.86 18.19
C ASP A 144 -6.30 -20.69 18.92
N ALA A 145 -6.13 -19.46 18.43
CA ALA A 145 -6.65 -18.21 18.99
C ALA A 145 -6.25 -17.89 20.44
N LYS A 146 -5.20 -18.53 20.99
CA LYS A 146 -4.70 -18.23 22.35
C LYS A 146 -3.78 -17.01 22.43
N TYR A 147 -3.11 -16.66 21.34
CA TYR A 147 -2.07 -15.63 21.33
C TYR A 147 -2.26 -14.63 20.20
N ILE A 148 -1.88 -13.39 20.48
CA ILE A 148 -1.77 -12.29 19.52
C ILE A 148 -0.35 -11.73 19.59
N ALA A 149 0.30 -11.63 18.43
CA ALA A 149 1.58 -10.95 18.27
C ALA A 149 1.37 -9.73 17.38
N TYR A 150 1.91 -8.58 17.79
CA TYR A 150 1.72 -7.31 17.09
C TYR A 150 2.96 -6.43 17.16
N GLY A 151 3.20 -5.66 16.10
CA GLY A 151 4.28 -4.68 16.03
C GLY A 151 3.72 -3.27 16.19
N LEU A 152 4.36 -2.47 17.04
CA LEU A 152 4.03 -1.07 17.28
C LEU A 152 4.95 -0.12 16.51
N SER A 153 4.37 0.95 15.99
CA SER A 153 5.09 2.08 15.40
C SER A 153 4.79 3.35 16.18
N SER A 154 5.80 3.91 16.82
CA SER A 154 5.76 5.24 17.44
C SER A 154 5.94 6.33 16.38
N ARG A 155 5.11 7.37 16.41
CA ARG A 155 5.21 8.57 15.54
C ARG A 155 5.21 8.26 14.02
N GLY A 156 4.70 7.09 13.61
CA GLY A 156 4.75 6.63 12.21
C GLY A 156 6.09 6.03 11.77
N SER A 157 6.94 5.64 12.73
CA SER A 157 8.24 5.02 12.48
C SER A 157 8.15 3.50 12.35
N ASP A 158 8.69 2.95 11.27
CA ASP A 158 8.81 1.51 11.05
C ASP A 158 10.19 1.00 11.52
N TRP A 159 10.39 0.66 12.79
CA TRP A 159 11.67 0.00 13.20
C TRP A 159 11.67 -1.51 12.97
N VAL A 160 10.48 -2.10 12.73
CA VAL A 160 10.31 -3.48 12.23
C VAL A 160 9.88 -3.41 10.76
N LYS A 161 10.76 -2.94 9.86
CA LYS A 161 10.47 -2.80 8.42
C LYS A 161 10.27 -4.15 7.74
N PHE A 162 9.33 -4.20 6.79
CA PHE A 162 9.09 -5.30 5.85
C PHE A 162 8.97 -6.70 6.47
N SER A 163 8.48 -6.77 7.71
CA SER A 163 8.28 -8.02 8.43
C SER A 163 6.88 -8.61 8.22
N SER A 164 6.76 -9.88 8.56
CA SER A 164 5.51 -10.65 8.61
C SER A 164 5.51 -11.48 9.89
N ILE A 165 4.35 -11.88 10.40
CA ILE A 165 4.26 -12.71 11.62
C ILE A 165 3.47 -13.98 11.28
N ASN A 166 4.18 -15.09 11.12
CA ASN A 166 3.64 -16.37 10.67
C ASN A 166 3.76 -17.42 11.77
N TRP A 167 2.66 -17.68 12.48
CA TRP A 167 2.57 -18.68 13.53
C TRP A 167 2.79 -20.10 13.01
N THR A 168 3.43 -20.95 13.82
CA THR A 168 3.35 -22.40 13.62
C THR A 168 2.01 -22.93 14.13
N HIS A 169 1.50 -23.98 13.49
CA HIS A 169 0.23 -24.62 13.87
C HIS A 169 0.27 -25.28 15.26
N ASP A 170 1.46 -25.54 15.81
CA ASP A 170 1.63 -26.03 17.18
C ASP A 170 1.57 -24.92 18.26
N GLY A 171 1.43 -23.66 17.84
CA GLY A 171 1.27 -22.50 18.71
C GLY A 171 2.51 -22.13 19.53
N LYS A 172 3.66 -22.77 19.33
CA LYS A 172 4.87 -22.54 20.14
C LYS A 172 5.62 -21.25 19.80
N GLY A 173 5.34 -20.65 18.64
CA GLY A 173 6.10 -19.50 18.16
C GLY A 173 5.70 -19.06 16.75
N PHE A 174 6.49 -18.15 16.19
CA PHE A 174 6.24 -17.59 14.87
C PHE A 174 7.54 -17.25 14.12
N PHE A 175 7.48 -17.37 12.80
CA PHE A 175 8.48 -16.82 11.90
C PHE A 175 8.24 -15.33 11.70
N TYR A 176 9.31 -14.56 11.70
CA TYR A 176 9.30 -13.15 11.35
C TYR A 176 10.58 -12.75 10.63
N CYS A 177 10.60 -11.54 10.07
CA CYS A 177 11.77 -11.00 9.37
C CYS A 177 12.29 -9.75 10.10
N ARG A 178 13.61 -9.52 10.08
CA ARG A 178 14.22 -8.32 10.68
C ARG A 178 15.49 -7.93 9.95
N TYR A 179 15.84 -6.65 10.03
CA TYR A 179 17.21 -6.21 9.79
C TYR A 179 18.05 -6.39 11.07
N LEU A 180 19.36 -6.41 10.92
CA LEU A 180 20.27 -6.31 12.06
C LEU A 180 20.12 -4.94 12.72
N ALA A 181 20.16 -4.90 14.06
CA ALA A 181 20.09 -3.66 14.81
C ALA A 181 21.24 -2.70 14.41
N PRO A 182 20.98 -1.37 14.32
CA PRO A 182 22.04 -0.39 14.24
C PRO A 182 23.04 -0.57 15.39
N LYS A 183 24.32 -0.29 15.14
CA LYS A 183 25.34 -0.33 16.20
C LYS A 183 25.02 0.77 17.23
N GLU A 184 25.04 0.42 18.51
CA GLU A 184 24.86 1.36 19.61
C GLU A 184 25.80 2.56 19.47
N GLY A 185 25.29 3.78 19.66
CA GLY A 185 26.11 5.00 19.62
C GLY A 185 25.37 6.30 19.29
N ASN A 186 24.22 6.24 18.63
CA ASN A 186 23.46 7.43 18.24
C ASN A 186 22.07 7.46 18.90
N ASP A 187 21.77 8.51 19.68
CA ASP A 187 20.42 8.87 20.12
C ASP A 187 19.61 9.47 18.95
N LEU A 188 19.28 8.65 17.95
CA LEU A 188 18.42 9.05 16.83
C LEU A 188 16.95 8.95 17.24
N ASP A 189 16.16 9.98 16.94
CA ASP A 189 14.71 9.95 17.11
C ASP A 189 14.14 8.93 16.11
N ALA A 190 13.62 7.80 16.61
CA ALA A 190 13.34 6.62 15.80
C ALA A 190 12.44 6.94 14.60
N GLY A 191 12.93 6.74 13.37
CA GLY A 191 12.25 7.06 12.11
C GLY A 191 12.76 8.32 11.40
N THR A 192 13.69 9.05 12.00
CA THR A 192 14.41 10.15 11.32
C THR A 192 15.63 9.68 10.53
N GLU A 193 16.08 8.43 10.73
CA GLU A 193 17.32 7.95 10.13
C GLU A 193 17.24 7.75 8.60
N THR A 194 18.21 8.30 7.88
CA THR A 194 18.36 8.19 6.42
C THR A 194 19.19 6.97 5.97
N ASN A 195 19.50 6.06 6.90
CA ASN A 195 20.34 4.89 6.67
C ASN A 195 19.70 3.87 5.72
N ILE A 196 20.52 3.23 4.86
CA ILE A 196 20.09 2.11 4.02
C ILE A 196 20.03 0.84 4.87
N TYR A 197 18.85 0.22 4.95
CA TYR A 197 18.66 -1.08 5.61
C TYR A 197 19.19 -2.20 4.71
N LEU A 198 20.12 -3.00 5.24
CA LEU A 198 20.82 -4.07 4.52
C LEU A 198 20.90 -5.33 5.38
N ASN A 199 21.01 -6.50 4.74
CA ASN A 199 21.05 -7.82 5.37
C ASN A 199 19.74 -8.13 6.12
N HIS A 200 18.64 -8.30 5.38
CA HIS A 200 17.40 -8.82 5.95
C HIS A 200 17.61 -10.29 6.39
N GLU A 201 17.09 -10.67 7.55
CA GLU A 201 17.15 -12.04 8.07
C GLU A 201 15.73 -12.57 8.30
N VAL A 202 15.51 -13.86 8.04
CA VAL A 202 14.33 -14.60 8.55
C VAL A 202 14.72 -15.25 9.88
N ARG A 203 13.89 -15.01 10.90
CA ARG A 203 14.06 -15.50 12.26
C ARG A 203 12.83 -16.30 12.71
N TYR A 204 13.01 -17.18 13.68
CA TYR A 204 11.91 -17.83 14.39
C TYR A 204 12.02 -17.55 15.90
N HIS A 205 10.92 -17.08 16.47
CA HIS A 205 10.79 -16.74 17.89
C HIS A 205 9.94 -17.80 18.60
N PHE A 206 10.41 -18.30 19.75
CA PHE A 206 9.64 -19.19 20.63
C PHE A 206 8.95 -18.38 21.72
N LEU A 207 7.71 -18.72 22.06
CA LEU A 207 7.00 -18.03 23.14
C LEU A 207 7.69 -18.26 24.50
N GLY A 208 8.02 -17.16 25.18
CA GLY A 208 8.64 -17.17 26.50
C GLY A 208 10.18 -17.17 26.50
N THR A 209 10.82 -17.04 25.33
CA THR A 209 12.28 -16.85 25.20
C THR A 209 12.65 -15.38 25.03
N ASP A 210 13.93 -15.04 25.21
CA ASP A 210 14.44 -13.72 24.82
C ASP A 210 14.67 -13.63 23.30
N GLN A 211 14.67 -12.41 22.73
CA GLN A 211 14.91 -12.19 21.29
C GLN A 211 16.35 -12.55 20.85
N SER A 212 17.28 -12.67 21.79
CA SER A 212 18.64 -13.18 21.53
C SER A 212 18.69 -14.70 21.32
N GLU A 213 17.66 -15.45 21.73
CA GLU A 213 17.53 -16.89 21.47
C GLU A 213 16.96 -17.21 20.06
N ASP A 214 16.43 -16.20 19.35
CA ASP A 214 15.72 -16.37 18.08
C ASP A 214 16.56 -17.06 17.00
N ILE A 215 16.06 -18.19 16.49
CA ILE A 215 16.77 -19.04 15.52
C ILE A 215 16.96 -18.30 14.19
N LEU A 216 18.19 -18.27 13.68
CA LEU A 216 18.48 -17.80 12.33
C LEU A 216 17.99 -18.82 11.30
N CYS A 217 16.87 -18.53 10.66
CA CYS A 217 16.27 -19.41 9.67
C CYS A 217 16.93 -19.21 8.31
N TRP A 218 17.03 -17.97 7.83
CA TRP A 218 17.61 -17.62 6.53
C TRP A 218 18.27 -16.24 6.53
N ARG A 219 19.33 -16.07 5.73
CA ARG A 219 19.88 -14.78 5.29
C ARG A 219 20.74 -14.99 4.03
N ASP A 220 20.98 -13.92 3.29
CA ASP A 220 22.01 -13.88 2.24
C ASP A 220 22.96 -12.68 2.50
N PRO A 221 24.24 -12.92 2.82
CA PRO A 221 25.21 -11.85 3.06
C PRO A 221 25.91 -11.36 1.78
N ASP A 222 25.89 -12.14 0.70
CA ASP A 222 26.50 -11.78 -0.58
C ASP A 222 25.57 -10.85 -1.37
N HIS A 223 24.27 -10.90 -1.07
CA HIS A 223 23.23 -10.07 -1.66
C HIS A 223 22.51 -9.16 -0.64
N PRO A 224 23.22 -8.21 0.00
CA PRO A 224 22.74 -7.49 1.19
C PRO A 224 21.53 -6.55 0.94
N LYS A 225 21.15 -6.28 -0.32
CA LYS A 225 19.96 -5.49 -0.68
C LYS A 225 18.66 -6.32 -0.73
N TRP A 226 18.71 -7.65 -0.66
CA TRP A 226 17.52 -8.50 -0.79
C TRP A 226 16.63 -8.50 0.45
N THR A 227 15.33 -8.65 0.22
CA THR A 227 14.29 -8.70 1.26
C THR A 227 13.55 -10.03 1.21
N PHE A 228 13.67 -10.80 2.30
CA PHE A 228 12.96 -12.07 2.47
C PHE A 228 11.59 -11.87 3.14
N GLY A 229 10.66 -12.78 2.84
CA GLY A 229 9.44 -13.00 3.59
C GLY A 229 9.33 -14.46 4.02
N ALA A 230 8.46 -14.73 4.99
CA ALA A 230 8.14 -16.09 5.44
C ALA A 230 6.64 -16.35 5.26
N GLN A 231 6.28 -17.59 4.99
CA GLN A 231 4.89 -18.06 5.04
C GLN A 231 4.86 -19.49 5.55
N VAL A 232 3.93 -19.78 6.46
CA VAL A 232 3.62 -21.16 6.88
C VAL A 232 2.45 -21.66 6.03
N THR A 233 2.63 -22.84 5.47
CA THR A 233 1.65 -23.54 4.62
C THR A 233 0.49 -24.12 5.44
N GLU A 234 -0.57 -24.53 4.76
CA GLU A 234 -1.76 -25.09 5.41
C GLU A 234 -1.51 -26.45 6.10
N ASP A 235 -0.56 -27.26 5.60
CA ASP A 235 -0.08 -28.48 6.24
C ASP A 235 1.11 -28.25 7.19
N GLY A 236 1.42 -26.98 7.48
CA GLY A 236 2.29 -26.56 8.59
C GLY A 236 3.79 -26.56 8.31
N LYS A 237 4.21 -26.80 7.08
CA LYS A 237 5.60 -26.58 6.63
C LYS A 237 5.87 -25.08 6.53
N LEU A 238 7.08 -24.64 6.86
CA LEU A 238 7.57 -23.35 6.39
C LEU A 238 7.77 -23.46 4.87
N TYR A 239 7.58 -22.37 4.13
CA TYR A 239 7.72 -22.34 2.67
C TYR A 239 9.03 -23.03 2.20
N TYR A 240 8.88 -24.19 1.55
CA TYR A 240 9.94 -25.11 1.12
C TYR A 240 10.95 -25.64 2.17
N CYS A 241 10.61 -25.58 3.46
CA CYS A 241 11.33 -26.28 4.53
C CYS A 241 10.36 -27.14 5.35
N ASP A 242 10.47 -28.47 5.20
CA ASP A 242 9.65 -29.40 5.96
C ASP A 242 10.11 -29.48 7.42
N LEU A 243 9.41 -28.73 8.28
CA LEU A 243 9.70 -28.63 9.71
C LEU A 243 9.54 -29.98 10.45
N SER A 244 8.79 -30.92 9.89
CA SER A 244 8.59 -32.27 10.47
C SER A 244 9.74 -33.22 10.16
N ALA A 245 10.50 -32.96 9.09
CA ALA A 245 11.69 -33.72 8.71
C ALA A 245 12.97 -33.30 9.46
N LEU A 246 12.93 -32.22 10.23
CA LEU A 246 14.08 -31.73 11.00
C LEU A 246 14.38 -32.62 12.22
N GLU A 247 15.63 -33.04 12.37
CA GLU A 247 16.05 -33.85 13.52
C GLU A 247 15.95 -33.05 14.83
N ASN A 248 14.99 -33.42 15.69
CA ASN A 248 14.54 -32.68 16.88
C ASN A 248 13.78 -31.37 16.59
N GLY A 249 13.24 -31.21 15.38
CA GLY A 249 12.44 -30.03 15.00
C GLY A 249 13.22 -28.70 15.03
N LEU A 250 12.50 -27.59 15.14
CA LEU A 250 13.09 -26.26 15.32
C LEU A 250 13.92 -26.15 16.61
N GLU A 251 13.52 -26.84 17.68
CA GLU A 251 14.28 -26.91 18.94
C GLU A 251 15.73 -27.39 18.71
N GLY A 252 15.92 -28.33 17.78
CA GLY A 252 17.25 -28.80 17.37
C GLY A 252 18.18 -27.72 16.81
N PHE A 253 17.64 -26.57 16.35
CA PHE A 253 18.37 -25.45 15.77
C PHE A 253 18.63 -24.29 16.73
N ARG A 254 18.17 -24.33 17.99
CA ARG A 254 18.62 -23.38 19.02
C ARG A 254 20.15 -23.39 19.14
N GLU A 255 20.72 -22.22 19.42
CA GLU A 255 22.18 -21.99 19.56
C GLU A 255 23.04 -22.33 18.31
N ARG A 256 22.45 -22.86 17.22
CA ARG A 256 23.20 -23.15 15.99
C ARG A 256 23.39 -21.91 15.12
N SER A 257 24.53 -21.88 14.44
CA SER A 257 24.81 -20.92 13.35
C SER A 257 24.37 -21.42 11.96
N SER A 258 23.92 -22.67 11.85
CA SER A 258 23.42 -23.27 10.60
C SER A 258 21.99 -22.81 10.31
N MET A 259 21.77 -22.29 9.10
CA MET A 259 20.44 -21.94 8.58
C MET A 259 19.56 -23.19 8.37
N LEU A 260 18.25 -23.00 8.22
CA LEU A 260 17.33 -24.09 7.89
C LEU A 260 17.58 -24.63 6.46
N PRO A 261 17.37 -25.93 6.22
CA PRO A 261 17.59 -26.56 4.91
C PRO A 261 16.40 -26.28 3.98
N PHE A 262 16.30 -25.06 3.47
CA PHE A 262 15.33 -24.72 2.44
C PHE A 262 15.66 -25.44 1.12
N ILE A 263 14.74 -26.27 0.64
CA ILE A 263 14.59 -26.50 -0.81
C ILE A 263 14.17 -25.15 -1.39
N LYS A 264 14.59 -24.78 -2.59
CA LYS A 264 14.13 -23.52 -3.18
C LYS A 264 13.94 -23.66 -4.69
N LEU A 265 12.73 -23.32 -5.12
CA LEU A 265 12.06 -23.89 -6.29
C LEU A 265 12.28 -23.10 -7.58
N VAL A 266 12.50 -21.80 -7.46
CA VAL A 266 12.79 -20.87 -8.56
C VAL A 266 13.96 -19.99 -8.14
N ASP A 267 14.92 -19.82 -9.04
CA ASP A 267 16.17 -19.10 -8.80
C ASP A 267 16.45 -18.06 -9.88
N ASN A 268 15.56 -17.08 -10.00
CA ASN A 268 15.72 -15.91 -10.85
C ASN A 268 14.52 -14.98 -10.62
N PHE A 269 14.53 -13.87 -11.37
CA PHE A 269 13.56 -12.77 -11.27
C PHE A 269 12.75 -12.71 -12.56
N ASP A 270 12.44 -13.87 -13.14
CA ASP A 270 11.67 -13.97 -14.38
C ASP A 270 10.17 -13.71 -14.19
N ALA A 271 9.65 -13.96 -12.99
CA ALA A 271 8.23 -13.82 -12.65
C ALA A 271 7.97 -13.73 -11.14
N CYS A 272 6.72 -13.38 -10.80
CA CYS A 272 6.14 -13.55 -9.47
C CYS A 272 5.77 -15.02 -9.21
N TYR A 273 5.91 -15.51 -7.98
CA TYR A 273 5.41 -16.84 -7.57
C TYR A 273 4.78 -16.77 -6.18
N GLY A 274 3.49 -16.39 -6.11
CA GLY A 274 2.72 -16.33 -4.87
C GLY A 274 2.10 -17.67 -4.52
N TYR A 275 2.33 -18.18 -3.30
CA TYR A 275 1.71 -19.41 -2.79
C TYR A 275 0.18 -19.28 -2.69
N VAL A 276 -0.54 -20.30 -3.18
CA VAL A 276 -2.02 -20.38 -3.10
C VAL A 276 -2.47 -21.54 -2.20
N ALA A 277 -1.85 -22.72 -2.37
CA ALA A 277 -2.14 -23.95 -1.63
C ALA A 277 -1.11 -25.05 -1.94
N ASN A 278 -1.14 -26.15 -1.17
CA ASN A 278 -0.45 -27.39 -1.52
C ASN A 278 -1.21 -28.64 -1.04
N ASP A 279 -1.15 -29.71 -1.84
CA ASP A 279 -1.51 -31.07 -1.42
C ASP A 279 -0.20 -31.86 -1.23
N GLU A 280 0.26 -31.99 0.02
CA GLU A 280 1.57 -32.58 0.41
C GLU A 280 2.81 -31.92 -0.24
N SER A 281 3.17 -32.34 -1.47
CA SER A 281 4.26 -31.79 -2.28
C SER A 281 3.81 -31.24 -3.64
N GLU A 282 2.52 -31.29 -3.93
CA GLU A 282 1.91 -30.68 -5.11
C GLU A 282 1.49 -29.24 -4.77
N PHE A 283 2.31 -28.26 -5.15
CA PHE A 283 2.08 -26.84 -4.80
C PHE A 283 1.40 -26.10 -5.95
N THR A 284 0.49 -25.19 -5.61
CA THR A 284 -0.21 -24.29 -6.55
C THR A 284 0.21 -22.85 -6.33
N PHE A 285 0.56 -22.16 -7.42
CA PHE A 285 1.08 -20.79 -7.41
C PHE A 285 0.32 -19.86 -8.34
N LEU A 286 0.16 -18.61 -7.89
CA LEU A 286 -0.18 -17.47 -8.72
C LEU A 286 1.10 -16.89 -9.33
N THR A 287 1.20 -16.87 -10.66
CA THR A 287 2.39 -16.41 -11.37
C THR A 287 2.05 -15.57 -12.60
N ASN A 288 2.94 -14.65 -12.98
CA ASN A 288 2.94 -13.99 -14.29
C ASN A 288 3.99 -14.57 -15.26
N LYS A 289 4.57 -15.74 -14.93
CA LYS A 289 5.50 -16.48 -15.78
C LYS A 289 4.87 -16.77 -17.14
N ASP A 290 5.40 -16.10 -18.15
CA ASP A 290 4.92 -16.13 -19.54
C ASP A 290 3.42 -15.79 -19.68
N ALA A 291 2.88 -15.01 -18.74
CA ALA A 291 1.46 -14.65 -18.60
C ALA A 291 1.29 -13.26 -17.94
N PRO A 292 1.40 -12.14 -18.68
CA PRO A 292 1.41 -10.78 -18.10
C PRO A 292 0.15 -10.36 -17.32
N LYS A 293 -0.97 -11.07 -17.47
CA LYS A 293 -2.22 -10.91 -16.70
C LYS A 293 -2.40 -11.93 -15.57
N TYR A 294 -1.35 -12.70 -15.29
CA TYR A 294 -1.27 -13.77 -14.31
C TYR A 294 -2.14 -15.01 -14.61
N LYS A 295 -1.67 -16.16 -14.11
CA LYS A 295 -2.31 -17.48 -14.20
C LYS A 295 -2.04 -18.30 -12.94
N LEU A 296 -2.76 -19.41 -12.77
CA LEU A 296 -2.42 -20.43 -11.76
C LEU A 296 -1.69 -21.60 -12.39
N VAL A 297 -0.56 -21.98 -11.79
CA VAL A 297 0.26 -23.13 -12.15
C VAL A 297 0.38 -24.09 -10.97
N ARG A 298 0.60 -25.37 -11.25
CA ARG A 298 0.86 -26.42 -10.25
C ARG A 298 2.11 -27.20 -10.62
N VAL A 299 2.88 -27.60 -9.61
CA VAL A 299 4.18 -28.28 -9.74
C VAL A 299 4.42 -29.17 -8.52
N ASN A 300 5.08 -30.30 -8.72
CA ASN A 300 5.55 -31.14 -7.63
C ASN A 300 6.92 -30.65 -7.12
N ILE A 301 7.03 -30.22 -5.86
CA ILE A 301 8.29 -29.66 -5.33
C ILE A 301 9.41 -30.71 -5.15
N LYS A 302 9.14 -32.00 -5.44
CA LYS A 302 10.14 -33.08 -5.48
C LYS A 302 10.63 -33.38 -6.90
N GLU A 303 9.83 -33.02 -7.91
CA GLU A 303 10.06 -33.27 -9.35
C GLU A 303 9.68 -31.96 -10.09
N PRO A 304 10.46 -30.87 -9.88
CA PRO A 304 10.06 -29.50 -10.22
C PRO A 304 10.23 -29.14 -11.70
N GLU A 305 10.58 -30.10 -12.55
CA GLU A 305 10.76 -29.91 -13.99
C GLU A 305 9.44 -29.70 -14.76
N GLU A 306 8.32 -30.26 -14.27
CA GLU A 306 7.01 -30.16 -14.93
C GLU A 306 6.04 -29.23 -14.18
N TRP A 307 5.63 -28.14 -14.85
CA TRP A 307 4.66 -27.16 -14.37
C TRP A 307 3.42 -27.17 -15.26
N VAL A 308 2.23 -27.22 -14.66
CA VAL A 308 0.95 -27.37 -15.35
C VAL A 308 0.01 -26.21 -15.03
N ASP A 309 -0.57 -25.59 -16.06
CA ASP A 309 -1.56 -24.52 -15.89
C ASP A 309 -2.88 -25.10 -15.33
N VAL A 310 -3.26 -24.67 -14.12
CA VAL A 310 -4.54 -25.03 -13.45
C VAL A 310 -5.65 -24.06 -13.85
N VAL A 311 -5.31 -22.77 -13.94
CA VAL A 311 -6.18 -21.71 -14.47
C VAL A 311 -5.31 -20.88 -15.41
N PRO A 312 -5.49 -20.99 -16.75
CA PRO A 312 -4.66 -20.28 -17.71
C PRO A 312 -4.89 -18.76 -17.66
N GLU A 313 -4.01 -18.01 -18.32
CA GLU A 313 -4.17 -16.56 -18.48
C GLU A 313 -5.50 -16.23 -19.18
N SER A 314 -6.22 -15.23 -18.68
CA SER A 314 -7.41 -14.71 -19.37
C SER A 314 -6.99 -13.80 -20.54
N GLU A 315 -7.58 -14.00 -21.72
CA GLU A 315 -7.37 -13.13 -22.89
C GLU A 315 -7.58 -11.64 -22.54
N ARG A 316 -8.44 -11.34 -21.56
CA ARG A 316 -8.88 -10.00 -21.22
C ARG A 316 -8.40 -9.51 -19.86
N ASP A 317 -8.67 -10.25 -18.79
CA ASP A 317 -8.73 -9.70 -17.42
C ASP A 317 -7.58 -10.17 -16.52
N VAL A 318 -7.10 -9.31 -15.62
CA VAL A 318 -5.97 -9.62 -14.72
C VAL A 318 -6.43 -10.50 -13.55
N LEU A 319 -5.78 -11.65 -13.36
CA LEU A 319 -5.92 -12.50 -12.18
C LEU A 319 -5.14 -11.86 -11.01
N LYS A 320 -5.85 -11.21 -10.10
CA LYS A 320 -5.27 -10.37 -9.04
C LYS A 320 -4.85 -11.16 -7.80
N SER A 321 -5.61 -12.18 -7.42
CA SER A 321 -5.26 -13.09 -6.31
C SER A 321 -6.00 -14.41 -6.47
N ALA A 322 -5.43 -15.50 -5.95
CA ALA A 322 -6.13 -16.76 -5.80
C ALA A 322 -5.90 -17.33 -4.41
N GLU A 323 -6.91 -18.01 -3.88
CA GLU A 323 -6.93 -18.54 -2.52
C GLU A 323 -7.63 -19.90 -2.59
N ALA A 324 -7.07 -20.97 -2.00
CA ALA A 324 -7.86 -22.18 -1.79
C ALA A 324 -9.03 -21.90 -0.86
N VAL A 325 -10.18 -22.54 -1.09
CA VAL A 325 -11.41 -22.41 -0.30
C VAL A 325 -12.08 -23.78 -0.11
N ASN A 326 -12.96 -23.93 0.90
CA ASN A 326 -13.80 -25.13 1.09
C ASN A 326 -13.07 -26.50 1.02
N GLY A 327 -11.80 -26.54 1.43
CA GLY A 327 -10.94 -27.74 1.36
C GLY A 327 -10.47 -28.14 -0.05
N ASN A 328 -11.31 -28.05 -1.08
CA ASN A 328 -11.04 -28.57 -2.44
C ASN A 328 -11.38 -27.61 -3.60
N GLN A 329 -11.72 -26.36 -3.30
CA GLN A 329 -12.00 -25.31 -4.30
C GLN A 329 -10.87 -24.28 -4.30
N VAL A 330 -10.80 -23.46 -5.35
CA VAL A 330 -9.94 -22.26 -5.39
C VAL A 330 -10.79 -21.09 -5.84
N LEU A 331 -10.83 -20.01 -5.05
CA LEU A 331 -11.45 -18.76 -5.48
C LEU A 331 -10.39 -17.90 -6.17
N VAL A 332 -10.58 -17.71 -7.47
CA VAL A 332 -9.80 -16.80 -8.31
C VAL A 332 -10.46 -15.42 -8.35
N SER A 333 -9.82 -14.44 -7.71
CA SER A 333 -10.16 -13.03 -7.89
C SER A 333 -9.42 -12.51 -9.11
N TYR A 334 -10.14 -12.36 -10.21
CA TYR A 334 -9.74 -11.41 -11.25
C TYR A 334 -9.92 -9.97 -10.74
N LEU A 335 -9.88 -8.94 -11.60
CA LEU A 335 -10.38 -7.60 -11.24
C LEU A 335 -11.94 -7.58 -11.12
N SER A 336 -12.49 -8.55 -10.37
CA SER A 336 -13.91 -8.78 -10.06
C SER A 336 -14.06 -9.82 -8.91
N ASP A 337 -13.96 -9.36 -7.66
CA ASP A 337 -14.42 -9.99 -6.39
C ASP A 337 -13.74 -11.30 -5.82
N VAL A 338 -14.04 -11.65 -4.54
CA VAL A 338 -13.10 -12.03 -3.43
C VAL A 338 -13.86 -12.83 -2.29
N LYS A 339 -13.38 -13.71 -1.37
CA LYS A 339 -12.10 -14.38 -0.94
C LYS A 339 -12.33 -15.72 -0.15
N ARG A 340 -11.28 -16.53 0.07
CA ARG A 340 -10.91 -17.32 1.30
C ARG A 340 -11.71 -18.57 1.81
N LYS A 341 -10.98 -19.38 2.62
CA LYS A 341 -11.20 -20.76 3.10
C LYS A 341 -11.96 -20.95 4.42
N ASP A 342 -13.24 -20.65 4.39
CA ASP A 342 -14.21 -21.10 5.39
C ASP A 342 -15.47 -21.58 4.62
N ASN A 343 -16.40 -22.28 5.27
CA ASN A 343 -17.74 -22.48 4.68
C ASN A 343 -18.57 -21.17 4.66
N GLU A 344 -18.05 -20.12 5.28
CA GLU A 344 -18.64 -18.80 5.46
C GLU A 344 -17.61 -17.74 5.07
N VAL A 345 -17.88 -16.95 4.03
CA VAL A 345 -16.97 -15.91 3.52
C VAL A 345 -17.49 -14.52 3.87
N PHE A 346 -16.59 -13.66 4.37
CA PHE A 346 -16.83 -12.23 4.53
C PHE A 346 -16.12 -11.40 3.45
N ILE A 347 -16.89 -10.59 2.72
CA ILE A 347 -16.43 -9.77 1.59
C ILE A 347 -16.67 -8.30 1.93
N SER A 348 -15.61 -7.49 1.99
CA SER A 348 -15.74 -6.04 2.15
C SER A 348 -15.67 -5.32 0.80
N PHE A 349 -16.70 -4.55 0.50
CA PHE A 349 -16.86 -3.75 -0.71
C PHE A 349 -16.89 -2.26 -0.36
N THR A 350 -16.11 -1.45 -1.07
CA THR A 350 -16.14 0.02 -1.00
C THR A 350 -16.10 0.61 -2.40
N SER A 351 -16.64 1.82 -2.57
CA SER A 351 -16.60 2.56 -3.83
C SER A 351 -16.78 4.05 -3.56
N PHE A 352 -16.58 4.92 -4.56
CA PHE A 352 -16.62 6.38 -4.39
C PHE A 352 -17.87 6.92 -3.67
N LEU A 353 -19.01 6.22 -3.80
CA LEU A 353 -20.31 6.59 -3.22
C LEU A 353 -20.86 5.53 -2.23
N THR A 354 -20.06 4.53 -1.86
CA THR A 354 -20.43 3.47 -0.90
C THR A 354 -19.34 3.35 0.16
N PRO A 355 -19.56 3.83 1.40
CA PRO A 355 -18.53 3.87 2.44
C PRO A 355 -17.90 2.51 2.71
N GLY A 356 -18.74 1.53 3.01
CA GLY A 356 -18.38 0.12 3.07
C GLY A 356 -19.62 -0.76 3.20
N ILE A 357 -19.62 -1.92 2.56
CA ILE A 357 -20.58 -3.00 2.79
C ILE A 357 -19.77 -4.26 3.06
N ILE A 358 -20.07 -4.93 4.16
CA ILE A 358 -19.56 -6.27 4.46
C ILE A 358 -20.68 -7.24 4.11
N TYR A 359 -20.44 -8.12 3.13
CA TYR A 359 -21.30 -9.25 2.83
C TYR A 359 -20.84 -10.49 3.61
N ARG A 360 -21.79 -11.34 4.00
CA ARG A 360 -21.61 -12.72 4.47
C ARG A 360 -22.12 -13.66 3.37
N CYS A 361 -21.42 -14.75 3.12
CA CYS A 361 -21.65 -15.61 1.96
C CYS A 361 -21.36 -17.07 2.35
N GLU A 362 -22.41 -17.91 2.45
CA GLU A 362 -22.25 -19.34 2.75
C GLU A 362 -21.86 -20.10 1.46
N LEU A 363 -20.79 -20.90 1.51
CA LEU A 363 -20.26 -21.63 0.36
C LEU A 363 -20.91 -23.02 0.22
N GLU A 364 -22.01 -23.07 -0.53
CA GLU A 364 -22.62 -24.33 -1.00
C GLU A 364 -22.16 -24.70 -2.44
N TYR A 365 -22.62 -25.86 -2.95
CA TYR A 365 -22.38 -26.28 -4.34
C TYR A 365 -23.18 -25.43 -5.35
N GLY A 366 -22.68 -24.24 -5.67
CA GLY A 366 -23.29 -23.37 -6.68
C GLY A 366 -22.63 -21.98 -6.76
N VAL A 367 -23.39 -21.01 -7.27
CA VAL A 367 -23.08 -19.58 -7.08
C VAL A 367 -23.68 -19.17 -5.74
N PRO A 368 -22.88 -18.76 -4.73
CA PRO A 368 -23.36 -18.57 -3.38
C PRO A 368 -24.10 -17.23 -3.19
N GLU A 369 -25.01 -17.18 -2.21
CA GLU A 369 -25.86 -16.00 -1.96
C GLU A 369 -25.13 -14.97 -1.08
N MET A 370 -24.77 -13.81 -1.64
CA MET A 370 -24.20 -12.70 -0.87
C MET A 370 -25.29 -11.94 -0.08
N LYS A 371 -25.29 -12.10 1.24
CA LYS A 371 -26.17 -11.39 2.17
C LYS A 371 -25.43 -10.21 2.81
N ILE A 372 -26.07 -9.05 2.97
CA ILE A 372 -25.45 -7.92 3.69
C ILE A 372 -25.34 -8.30 5.18
N PHE A 373 -24.12 -8.37 5.69
CA PHE A 373 -23.83 -8.55 7.11
C PHE A 373 -23.82 -7.19 7.84
N ARG A 374 -23.14 -6.18 7.25
CA ARG A 374 -23.13 -4.79 7.74
C ARG A 374 -23.06 -3.81 6.58
N GLU A 375 -23.82 -2.72 6.62
CA GLU A 375 -23.64 -1.55 5.75
C GLU A 375 -23.17 -0.35 6.59
N ILE A 376 -22.09 0.30 6.17
CA ILE A 376 -21.56 1.52 6.79
C ILE A 376 -22.25 2.73 6.17
N VAL A 377 -23.11 3.38 6.94
CA VAL A 377 -23.93 4.53 6.50
C VAL A 377 -23.34 5.83 7.05
N VAL A 378 -22.95 6.75 6.18
CA VAL A 378 -22.55 8.11 6.57
C VAL A 378 -23.80 8.98 6.78
N PRO A 379 -24.03 9.55 7.99
CA PRO A 379 -25.24 10.29 8.29
C PRO A 379 -25.49 11.48 7.34
N GLY A 380 -26.70 11.54 6.78
CA GLY A 380 -27.11 12.63 5.90
C GLY A 380 -26.36 12.69 4.56
N PHE A 381 -25.70 11.60 4.12
CA PHE A 381 -25.17 11.45 2.76
C PHE A 381 -26.20 10.75 1.86
N ASP A 382 -26.80 11.50 0.95
CA ASP A 382 -27.57 10.92 -0.16
C ASP A 382 -26.62 10.57 -1.32
N ARG A 383 -26.34 9.28 -1.48
CA ARG A 383 -25.54 8.75 -2.61
C ARG A 383 -26.24 8.88 -3.97
N THR A 384 -27.57 9.07 -4.00
CA THR A 384 -28.33 9.15 -5.26
C THR A 384 -28.21 10.52 -5.96
N ALA A 385 -27.80 11.56 -5.24
CA ALA A 385 -27.51 12.90 -5.77
C ALA A 385 -26.16 12.99 -6.54
N PHE A 386 -25.37 11.91 -6.55
CA PHE A 386 -24.04 11.85 -7.17
C PHE A 386 -23.99 10.76 -8.24
N GLU A 387 -22.97 10.82 -9.10
CA GLU A 387 -22.70 9.82 -10.11
C GLU A 387 -21.21 9.55 -10.27
N VAL A 388 -20.90 8.36 -10.80
CA VAL A 388 -19.56 7.93 -11.21
C VAL A 388 -19.65 7.60 -12.71
N ARG A 389 -18.72 8.15 -13.50
CA ARG A 389 -18.55 7.81 -14.93
C ARG A 389 -17.12 7.31 -15.14
N GLN A 390 -16.96 6.28 -15.96
CA GLN A 390 -15.64 5.92 -16.51
C GLN A 390 -15.52 6.49 -17.92
N VAL A 391 -14.40 7.13 -18.21
CA VAL A 391 -14.07 7.70 -19.52
C VAL A 391 -12.68 7.24 -19.94
N PHE A 392 -12.31 7.47 -21.20
CA PHE A 392 -10.99 7.11 -21.73
C PHE A 392 -10.33 8.34 -22.36
N ALA A 393 -9.38 8.95 -21.64
CA ALA A 393 -8.52 9.99 -22.19
C ALA A 393 -7.60 9.38 -23.26
N SER A 394 -7.14 10.19 -24.22
CA SER A 394 -6.19 9.75 -25.24
C SER A 394 -4.83 10.34 -24.92
N SER A 395 -3.88 9.49 -24.54
CA SER A 395 -2.50 9.91 -24.31
C SER A 395 -1.84 10.40 -25.59
N LYS A 396 -0.69 11.05 -25.43
CA LYS A 396 0.16 11.65 -26.47
C LYS A 396 0.60 10.67 -27.57
N ASP A 397 0.67 9.38 -27.26
CA ASP A 397 0.97 8.29 -28.20
C ASP A 397 -0.29 7.57 -28.74
N GLY A 398 -1.48 8.04 -28.37
CA GLY A 398 -2.78 7.46 -28.73
C GLY A 398 -3.34 6.44 -27.74
N THR A 399 -2.57 6.01 -26.72
CA THR A 399 -3.01 5.05 -25.69
C THR A 399 -4.25 5.54 -24.98
N LYS A 400 -5.22 4.64 -24.73
CA LYS A 400 -6.48 4.97 -24.04
C LYS A 400 -6.30 4.79 -22.53
N ILE A 401 -6.31 5.91 -21.81
CA ILE A 401 -6.10 5.97 -20.36
C ILE A 401 -7.47 5.99 -19.68
N PRO A 402 -7.83 4.96 -18.87
CA PRO A 402 -9.07 4.99 -18.13
C PRO A 402 -9.02 6.09 -17.08
N MET A 403 -10.12 6.81 -16.92
CA MET A 403 -10.30 7.78 -15.85
C MET A 403 -11.70 7.65 -15.26
N PHE A 404 -11.79 7.55 -13.94
CA PHE A 404 -13.05 7.71 -13.22
C PHE A 404 -13.29 9.19 -12.93
N ILE A 405 -14.50 9.66 -13.18
CA ILE A 405 -14.99 10.99 -12.85
C ILE A 405 -16.17 10.84 -11.89
N VAL A 406 -16.12 11.53 -10.75
CA VAL A 406 -17.13 11.52 -9.69
C VAL A 406 -17.60 12.94 -9.44
N SER A 407 -18.92 13.14 -9.46
CA SER A 407 -19.52 14.46 -9.31
C SER A 407 -20.96 14.39 -8.81
N LYS A 408 -21.58 15.54 -8.54
CA LYS A 408 -23.04 15.64 -8.46
C LYS A 408 -23.65 15.33 -9.83
N LYS A 409 -24.85 14.76 -9.84
CA LYS A 409 -25.60 14.58 -11.10
C LYS A 409 -25.90 15.91 -11.80
N ASP A 410 -26.04 15.83 -13.11
CA ASP A 410 -26.59 16.88 -13.98
C ASP A 410 -25.82 18.22 -13.95
N ILE A 411 -24.52 18.17 -13.61
CA ILE A 411 -23.62 19.33 -13.72
C ILE A 411 -23.51 19.80 -15.18
N GLN A 412 -23.48 21.12 -15.36
CA GLN A 412 -23.26 21.75 -16.67
C GLN A 412 -21.77 21.70 -17.01
N LEU A 413 -21.42 21.27 -18.22
CA LEU A 413 -20.02 21.21 -18.69
C LEU A 413 -19.61 22.56 -19.30
N ASP A 414 -19.51 23.57 -18.44
CA ASP A 414 -19.32 24.99 -18.78
C ASP A 414 -17.95 25.55 -18.34
N ASN A 415 -17.02 24.70 -17.91
CA ASN A 415 -15.71 25.04 -17.33
C ASN A 415 -15.80 25.83 -15.99
N SER A 416 -16.93 25.74 -15.27
CA SER A 416 -17.11 26.43 -13.98
C SER A 416 -16.63 25.64 -12.76
N HIS A 417 -16.55 24.30 -12.80
CA HIS A 417 -16.30 23.50 -11.59
C HIS A 417 -14.81 23.47 -11.20
N PRO A 418 -14.47 23.60 -9.90
CA PRO A 418 -13.17 23.17 -9.42
C PRO A 418 -13.03 21.65 -9.62
N SER A 419 -11.83 21.19 -9.92
CA SER A 419 -11.56 19.76 -10.13
C SER A 419 -10.35 19.29 -9.33
N LEU A 420 -10.39 18.03 -8.89
CA LEU A 420 -9.30 17.37 -8.18
C LEU A 420 -8.97 16.06 -8.89
N LEU A 421 -7.84 16.03 -9.60
CA LEU A 421 -7.37 14.87 -10.36
C LEU A 421 -6.26 14.14 -9.57
N PHE A 422 -6.52 12.89 -9.21
CA PHE A 422 -5.60 12.03 -8.46
C PHE A 422 -4.91 11.00 -9.37
N GLY A 423 -3.63 10.71 -9.11
CA GLY A 423 -2.86 9.70 -9.84
C GLY A 423 -1.71 9.07 -9.03
N TYR A 424 -1.14 8.00 -9.57
CA TYR A 424 0.04 7.32 -9.00
C TYR A 424 1.01 6.87 -10.09
N GLY A 425 0.68 5.85 -10.88
CA GLY A 425 1.48 5.38 -12.03
C GLY A 425 2.87 4.87 -11.67
N GLY A 426 2.96 3.66 -11.12
CA GLY A 426 4.23 2.99 -10.82
C GLY A 426 4.04 1.76 -9.93
N PHE A 427 5.11 0.94 -9.83
CA PHE A 427 5.21 -0.17 -8.87
C PHE A 427 4.08 -1.22 -8.99
N ASN A 428 3.49 -1.37 -10.19
CA ASN A 428 2.35 -2.26 -10.47
C ASN A 428 1.09 -1.96 -9.59
N VAL A 429 1.06 -0.80 -8.91
CA VAL A 429 -0.02 -0.44 -7.97
C VAL A 429 -1.27 -0.04 -8.74
N THR A 430 -2.35 -0.79 -8.52
CA THR A 430 -3.68 -0.59 -9.14
C THR A 430 -4.52 0.39 -8.31
N ILE A 431 -4.90 1.54 -8.88
CA ILE A 431 -5.68 2.57 -8.16
C ILE A 431 -7.18 2.34 -8.35
N THR A 432 -7.80 1.65 -7.39
CA THR A 432 -9.22 1.25 -7.43
C THR A 432 -10.17 2.29 -6.78
N PRO A 433 -11.46 2.32 -7.18
CA PRO A 433 -12.49 3.12 -6.52
C PRO A 433 -12.56 2.88 -5.01
N SER A 434 -12.63 3.96 -4.23
CA SER A 434 -12.68 3.90 -2.77
C SER A 434 -13.35 5.13 -2.17
N PHE A 435 -14.08 4.95 -1.07
CA PHE A 435 -14.75 6.05 -0.37
C PHE A 435 -13.75 6.89 0.44
N ARG A 436 -13.90 8.22 0.44
CA ARG A 436 -13.21 9.13 1.36
C ARG A 436 -14.13 10.30 1.76
N VAL A 437 -14.33 10.49 3.06
CA VAL A 437 -15.19 11.57 3.62
C VAL A 437 -14.74 12.96 3.14
N ALA A 438 -13.43 13.23 3.07
CA ALA A 438 -12.92 14.50 2.57
C ALA A 438 -13.33 14.76 1.11
N ARG A 439 -13.27 13.75 0.24
CA ARG A 439 -13.71 13.87 -1.17
C ARG A 439 -15.22 14.12 -1.24
N LEU A 440 -16.03 13.44 -0.41
CA LEU A 440 -17.46 13.74 -0.29
C LEU A 440 -17.73 15.19 0.15
N VAL A 441 -17.00 15.72 1.14
CA VAL A 441 -17.14 17.12 1.58
C VAL A 441 -16.86 18.10 0.45
N LEU A 442 -15.76 17.90 -0.29
CA LEU A 442 -15.39 18.73 -1.44
C LEU A 442 -16.45 18.70 -2.56
N MET A 443 -16.92 17.51 -2.97
CA MET A 443 -17.98 17.38 -3.98
C MET A 443 -19.30 17.99 -3.51
N ARG A 444 -19.68 17.75 -2.24
CA ARG A 444 -20.96 18.21 -1.65
C ARG A 444 -21.00 19.73 -1.48
N HIS A 445 -19.98 20.33 -0.87
CA HIS A 445 -20.01 21.72 -0.41
C HIS A 445 -19.34 22.70 -1.36
N LEU A 446 -18.26 22.30 -2.06
CA LEU A 446 -17.54 23.17 -2.99
C LEU A 446 -17.86 22.88 -4.47
N GLY A 447 -18.61 21.83 -4.77
CA GLY A 447 -18.94 21.44 -6.15
C GLY A 447 -17.75 20.87 -6.92
N VAL A 448 -16.74 20.34 -6.21
CA VAL A 448 -15.57 19.73 -6.85
C VAL A 448 -15.98 18.52 -7.69
N VAL A 449 -15.42 18.41 -8.90
CA VAL A 449 -15.41 17.18 -9.69
C VAL A 449 -14.14 16.40 -9.31
N PHE A 450 -14.30 15.23 -8.73
CA PHE A 450 -13.16 14.39 -8.30
C PHE A 450 -12.85 13.34 -9.36
N CYS A 451 -11.57 13.17 -9.72
CA CYS A 451 -11.14 12.26 -10.78
C CYS A 451 -9.98 11.35 -10.33
N ILE A 452 -9.94 10.13 -10.84
CA ILE A 452 -8.77 9.22 -10.76
C ILE A 452 -8.38 8.83 -12.17
N ALA A 453 -7.13 9.11 -12.57
CA ALA A 453 -6.57 8.61 -13.82
C ALA A 453 -5.75 7.34 -13.57
N ASN A 454 -6.15 6.24 -14.21
CA ASN A 454 -5.49 4.95 -14.17
C ASN A 454 -4.37 4.90 -15.24
N ILE A 455 -3.37 5.76 -15.05
CA ILE A 455 -2.21 5.93 -15.94
C ILE A 455 -1.30 4.69 -15.97
N ARG A 456 -0.42 4.59 -16.98
CA ARG A 456 0.59 3.51 -17.07
C ARG A 456 1.56 3.52 -15.88
N GLY A 457 2.25 2.40 -15.68
CA GLY A 457 3.07 2.15 -14.48
C GLY A 457 2.29 1.50 -13.34
N GLY A 458 0.97 1.68 -13.28
CA GLY A 458 0.08 0.87 -12.43
C GLY A 458 -0.15 -0.54 -13.00
N GLY A 459 -0.96 -1.34 -12.30
CA GLY A 459 -1.24 -2.74 -12.65
C GLY A 459 -2.58 -3.00 -13.35
N GLU A 460 -3.33 -1.95 -13.70
CA GLU A 460 -4.73 -2.02 -14.18
C GLU A 460 -4.95 -2.92 -15.40
N TYR A 461 -3.94 -3.09 -16.26
CA TYR A 461 -3.97 -4.01 -17.41
C TYR A 461 -2.81 -5.03 -17.39
N GLY A 462 -2.30 -5.35 -16.20
CA GLY A 462 -1.23 -6.33 -16.01
C GLY A 462 0.17 -5.77 -16.26
N GLU A 463 1.16 -6.66 -16.30
CA GLU A 463 2.58 -6.31 -16.21
C GLU A 463 3.09 -5.47 -17.40
N GLU A 464 2.49 -5.58 -18.58
CA GLU A 464 2.85 -4.70 -19.71
C GLU A 464 2.33 -3.26 -19.53
N TRP A 465 1.27 -3.02 -18.74
CA TRP A 465 0.84 -1.68 -18.35
C TRP A 465 1.81 -1.04 -17.36
N HIS A 466 2.33 -1.85 -16.43
CA HIS A 466 3.39 -1.48 -15.51
C HIS A 466 4.68 -1.13 -16.28
N LYS A 467 5.22 -2.06 -17.08
CA LYS A 467 6.41 -1.82 -17.92
C LYS A 467 6.26 -0.63 -18.86
N ALA A 468 5.06 -0.37 -19.39
CA ALA A 468 4.82 0.78 -20.27
C ALA A 468 4.91 2.15 -19.56
N GLY A 469 5.01 2.20 -18.23
CA GLY A 469 5.27 3.41 -17.43
C GLY A 469 6.48 3.30 -16.49
N SER A 470 7.37 2.32 -16.67
CA SER A 470 8.53 2.08 -15.80
C SER A 470 9.87 2.31 -16.50
N LEU A 471 10.92 2.54 -15.70
CA LEU A 471 12.30 2.77 -16.15
C LEU A 471 12.38 3.85 -17.25
N SER A 472 12.98 3.56 -18.41
CA SER A 472 13.12 4.49 -19.53
C SER A 472 11.79 4.95 -20.15
N LYS A 473 10.67 4.30 -19.84
CA LYS A 473 9.31 4.69 -20.26
C LYS A 473 8.58 5.55 -19.22
N LYS A 474 9.21 5.94 -18.10
CA LYS A 474 8.55 6.67 -16.99
C LYS A 474 7.88 7.98 -17.40
N GLN A 475 8.37 8.66 -18.44
CA GLN A 475 7.72 9.85 -19.02
C GLN A 475 6.26 9.58 -19.46
N ASN A 476 5.92 8.35 -19.85
CA ASN A 476 4.57 7.98 -20.25
C ASN A 476 3.56 8.20 -19.11
N CYS A 477 3.94 7.99 -17.84
CA CYS A 477 3.08 8.29 -16.70
C CYS A 477 2.70 9.77 -16.63
N PHE A 478 3.64 10.65 -16.93
CA PHE A 478 3.45 12.11 -16.90
C PHE A 478 2.63 12.55 -18.11
N ASP A 479 2.95 12.04 -19.31
CA ASP A 479 2.19 12.29 -20.53
C ASP A 479 0.72 11.80 -20.42
N ASP A 480 0.47 10.63 -19.82
CA ASP A 480 -0.87 10.08 -19.57
C ASP A 480 -1.70 10.94 -18.60
N PHE A 481 -1.05 11.49 -17.56
CA PHE A 481 -1.71 12.30 -16.54
C PHE A 481 -2.00 13.72 -17.05
N ILE A 482 -1.07 14.30 -17.82
CA ILE A 482 -1.28 15.54 -18.57
C ILE A 482 -2.43 15.38 -19.56
N ALA A 483 -2.48 14.30 -20.34
CA ALA A 483 -3.59 14.03 -21.26
C ALA A 483 -4.93 13.82 -20.54
N SER A 484 -4.91 13.26 -19.32
CA SER A 484 -6.11 13.13 -18.47
C SER A 484 -6.59 14.49 -17.97
N ALA A 485 -5.69 15.40 -17.60
CA ALA A 485 -5.99 16.78 -17.26
C ALA A 485 -6.54 17.58 -18.47
N GLU A 486 -5.92 17.44 -19.64
CA GLU A 486 -6.38 18.06 -20.89
C GLU A 486 -7.76 17.55 -21.31
N TYR A 487 -8.09 16.28 -21.06
CA TYR A 487 -9.44 15.74 -21.25
C TYR A 487 -10.47 16.46 -20.37
N LEU A 488 -10.18 16.69 -19.09
CA LEU A 488 -11.11 17.36 -18.16
C LEU A 488 -11.39 18.82 -18.57
N VAL A 489 -10.36 19.52 -19.07
CA VAL A 489 -10.49 20.89 -19.59
C VAL A 489 -11.26 20.89 -20.92
N SER A 490 -10.81 20.12 -21.91
CA SER A 490 -11.44 20.09 -23.25
C SER A 490 -12.88 19.55 -23.27
N SER A 491 -13.24 18.69 -22.29
CA SER A 491 -14.61 18.17 -22.12
C SER A 491 -15.53 19.10 -21.30
N GLY A 492 -15.06 20.28 -20.89
CA GLY A 492 -15.88 21.30 -20.22
C GLY A 492 -16.12 21.09 -18.72
N TYR A 493 -15.48 20.11 -18.07
CA TYR A 493 -15.63 19.94 -16.60
C TYR A 493 -14.97 21.10 -15.84
N THR A 494 -13.79 21.55 -16.30
CA THR A 494 -12.98 22.54 -15.60
C THR A 494 -12.09 23.32 -16.57
N ARG A 495 -11.13 24.06 -16.03
CA ARG A 495 -10.14 24.88 -16.75
C ARG A 495 -8.87 25.00 -15.90
N PRO A 496 -7.72 25.38 -16.46
CA PRO A 496 -6.44 25.29 -15.75
C PRO A 496 -6.41 25.96 -14.37
N ASP A 497 -6.92 27.19 -14.23
CA ASP A 497 -6.99 27.92 -12.94
C ASP A 497 -7.88 27.27 -11.88
N LYS A 498 -8.61 26.21 -12.23
CA LYS A 498 -9.52 25.44 -11.37
C LYS A 498 -9.18 23.96 -11.25
N LEU A 499 -8.13 23.48 -11.94
CA LEU A 499 -7.67 22.10 -11.82
C LEU A 499 -6.59 21.99 -10.74
N CYS A 500 -6.87 21.18 -9.73
CA CYS A 500 -5.92 20.71 -8.73
C CYS A 500 -5.47 19.29 -9.06
N ILE A 501 -4.19 18.98 -8.88
CA ILE A 501 -3.64 17.62 -8.96
C ILE A 501 -3.15 17.12 -7.60
N GLU A 502 -3.45 15.85 -7.27
CA GLU A 502 -3.14 15.18 -6.00
C GLU A 502 -2.36 13.88 -6.24
N GLY A 503 -1.31 13.64 -5.46
CA GLY A 503 -0.59 12.36 -5.49
C GLY A 503 0.37 12.20 -4.30
N GLY A 504 0.58 10.96 -3.86
CA GLY A 504 1.46 10.64 -2.73
C GLY A 504 2.51 9.57 -3.06
N SER A 505 3.67 9.59 -2.39
CA SER A 505 4.82 8.75 -2.72
C SER A 505 5.21 8.93 -4.19
N ASN A 506 5.26 7.87 -5.01
CA ASN A 506 5.45 7.97 -6.46
C ASN A 506 4.40 8.87 -7.16
N GLY A 507 3.19 9.02 -6.61
CA GLY A 507 2.22 10.01 -7.05
C GLY A 507 2.61 11.47 -6.77
N GLY A 508 3.44 11.74 -5.76
CA GLY A 508 3.99 13.08 -5.53
C GLY A 508 5.10 13.43 -6.52
N LEU A 509 5.92 12.45 -6.92
CA LEU A 509 6.86 12.58 -8.04
C LEU A 509 6.11 12.88 -9.35
N LEU A 510 5.00 12.17 -9.62
CA LEU A 510 4.10 12.45 -10.74
C LEU A 510 3.61 13.91 -10.73
N VAL A 511 3.11 14.41 -9.59
CA VAL A 511 2.66 15.80 -9.45
C VAL A 511 3.81 16.78 -9.71
N ALA A 512 4.98 16.57 -9.10
CA ALA A 512 6.16 17.42 -9.25
C ALA A 512 6.68 17.46 -10.71
N ALA A 513 6.71 16.30 -11.39
CA ALA A 513 7.05 16.24 -12.81
C ALA A 513 6.04 17.00 -13.68
N CYS A 514 4.74 16.85 -13.41
CA CYS A 514 3.69 17.50 -14.19
C CYS A 514 3.69 19.02 -14.03
N ILE A 515 3.90 19.58 -12.84
CA ILE A 515 4.02 21.04 -12.67
C ILE A 515 5.30 21.61 -13.29
N ASN A 516 6.39 20.84 -13.36
CA ASN A 516 7.61 21.25 -14.06
C ASN A 516 7.47 21.23 -15.58
N GLN A 517 6.67 20.30 -16.13
CA GLN A 517 6.47 20.14 -17.57
C GLN A 517 5.31 20.97 -18.14
N ARG A 518 4.22 21.16 -17.38
CA ARG A 518 2.98 21.83 -17.79
C ARG A 518 2.39 22.71 -16.66
N PRO A 519 3.11 23.71 -16.15
CA PRO A 519 2.59 24.64 -15.13
C PRO A 519 1.40 25.47 -15.64
N ASP A 520 1.21 25.56 -16.96
CA ASP A 520 0.06 26.23 -17.60
C ASP A 520 -1.28 25.52 -17.40
N LEU A 521 -1.26 24.24 -17.00
CA LEU A 521 -2.43 23.36 -16.97
C LEU A 521 -3.08 23.22 -15.58
N PHE A 522 -2.44 23.72 -14.52
CA PHE A 522 -2.83 23.47 -13.12
C PHE A 522 -2.87 24.75 -12.28
N GLY A 523 -3.97 24.96 -11.54
CA GLY A 523 -4.14 26.06 -10.59
C GLY A 523 -3.73 25.70 -9.16
N CYS A 524 -3.56 24.41 -8.87
CA CYS A 524 -3.09 23.91 -7.58
C CYS A 524 -2.42 22.52 -7.73
N ALA A 525 -1.49 22.19 -6.84
CA ALA A 525 -0.78 20.92 -6.84
C ALA A 525 -0.49 20.47 -5.40
N LEU A 526 -0.77 19.20 -5.10
CA LEU A 526 -0.65 18.57 -3.78
C LEU A 526 0.20 17.31 -3.90
N ALA A 527 1.51 17.46 -3.67
CA ALA A 527 2.48 16.36 -3.68
C ALA A 527 2.80 15.92 -2.24
N HIS A 528 2.39 14.72 -1.87
CA HIS A 528 2.51 14.20 -0.50
C HIS A 528 3.68 13.21 -0.36
N ILE A 529 4.56 13.41 0.61
CA ILE A 529 5.58 12.45 1.08
C ILE A 529 6.28 11.73 -0.09
N PHE A 530 7.11 12.43 -0.86
CA PHE A 530 7.64 11.95 -2.14
C PHE A 530 9.12 12.24 -2.33
N THR A 531 9.78 11.45 -3.18
CA THR A 531 11.19 11.65 -3.53
C THR A 531 11.33 12.74 -4.60
N THR A 532 11.97 13.86 -4.25
CA THR A 532 12.34 14.93 -5.18
C THR A 532 13.59 14.57 -5.98
N SER A 533 14.68 14.18 -5.32
CA SER A 533 15.92 13.81 -6.01
C SER A 533 15.86 12.39 -6.58
N GLN A 534 15.95 12.31 -7.90
CA GLN A 534 16.04 11.03 -8.62
C GLN A 534 17.50 10.63 -8.91
N CYS A 535 18.45 11.57 -8.84
CA CYS A 535 19.86 11.33 -9.17
C CYS A 535 20.59 10.57 -8.05
N GLU A 536 20.53 11.03 -6.79
CA GLU A 536 21.08 10.26 -5.67
C GLU A 536 20.37 8.91 -5.52
N LYS A 537 19.03 8.88 -5.71
CA LYS A 537 18.28 7.63 -5.65
C LYS A 537 18.75 6.62 -6.71
N ALA A 538 18.99 7.04 -7.95
CA ALA A 538 19.50 6.18 -9.01
C ALA A 538 20.94 5.67 -8.76
N MET A 539 21.70 6.25 -7.82
CA MET A 539 22.99 5.71 -7.36
C MET A 539 22.86 4.79 -6.15
N GLY A 540 21.91 5.05 -5.24
CA GLY A 540 21.62 4.13 -4.12
C GLY A 540 20.93 2.84 -4.57
N THR A 541 19.95 2.95 -5.46
CA THR A 541 19.23 1.82 -6.06
C THR A 541 19.71 1.56 -7.48
N ASP A 542 20.46 0.48 -7.67
CA ASP A 542 20.29 -0.32 -8.88
C ASP A 542 18.80 -0.59 -9.04
N CYS A 543 18.21 -0.19 -10.17
CA CYS A 543 16.77 -0.19 -10.37
C CYS A 543 16.21 -1.60 -10.65
N GLN A 544 16.29 -2.49 -9.66
CA GLN A 544 15.32 -3.57 -9.52
C GLN A 544 14.08 -3.00 -8.82
N SER A 545 12.92 -3.16 -9.45
CA SER A 545 11.62 -2.99 -8.81
C SER A 545 11.50 -3.91 -7.61
N ASP A 546 10.72 -3.51 -6.59
CA ASP A 546 10.41 -4.35 -5.42
C ASP A 546 10.09 -5.79 -5.86
N PRO A 547 10.97 -6.78 -5.54
CA PRO A 547 10.82 -8.11 -6.10
C PRO A 547 9.58 -8.80 -5.50
N PRO A 548 8.86 -9.60 -6.29
CA PRO A 548 7.68 -10.35 -5.83
C PRO A 548 8.08 -11.57 -4.98
N ILE A 549 8.66 -11.28 -3.80
CA ILE A 549 9.29 -12.18 -2.80
C ILE A 549 9.46 -13.65 -3.21
N PRO A 550 10.58 -13.99 -3.89
CA PRO A 550 11.02 -15.37 -4.08
C PRO A 550 12.30 -15.66 -3.27
N LEU A 551 12.41 -16.87 -2.71
CA LEU A 551 13.63 -17.38 -2.08
C LEU A 551 14.48 -18.16 -3.11
N TYR A 552 15.40 -17.44 -3.76
CA TYR A 552 16.47 -17.89 -4.67
C TYR A 552 17.19 -19.19 -4.28
N ASN A 553 17.48 -20.14 -5.20
CA ASN A 553 18.63 -21.05 -5.03
C ASN A 553 19.36 -21.49 -6.30
N VAL A 554 20.57 -20.95 -6.49
CA VAL A 554 21.54 -21.46 -7.45
C VAL A 554 21.95 -22.88 -7.05
N VAL A 555 22.12 -23.76 -8.04
CA VAL A 555 22.86 -25.02 -7.89
C VAL A 555 24.06 -24.98 -8.80
N ASP A 556 25.26 -25.17 -8.26
CA ASP A 556 26.46 -25.51 -9.01
C ASP A 556 27.50 -26.18 -8.09
N GLY A 557 28.04 -27.35 -8.49
CA GLY A 557 29.17 -28.04 -7.81
C GLY A 557 28.82 -29.14 -6.82
#